data_AF-V4TGW5-F1
#
_entry.id   AF-V4TGW5-F1
#
_cell.length_a   1.000
_cell.length_b   1.000
_cell.length_c   1.000
_cell.angle_alpha   90.00
_cell.angle_beta   90.00
_cell.angle_gamma   90.00
#
_symmetry.space_group_name_H-M   'P 1'
#
loop_
_entity.id
_entity.type
_entity.pdbx_description
1 polymer ?
#
loop_
_entity_poly.entity_id
_entity_poly.type
_entity_poly.pdbx_seq_one_letter_code
_entity_poly.pdbx_strand_id
1 'polypeptide(L)'
;MKVKEKMAVASISKTLTKLGGGSSFLLSHRAPPRLYSSSAAAALSSAPQLSSSSQDQENVRKGSAPSSTWSKWLLFLPGAISFGLGTWQIFRRQDKIKMLEYRQNRLQMDPLRLNITSPLTEDLKSLEFRRVICQGVFDEQRSIYVGPRSRSISGVTENGYYVITPLMPIPNNPQSVKSPVLVNRGWVPRSWRDKSSEVSRDSEQPLNLAPSVQQSQQSSWWWFWLKKPNIVEDDVPSIASVEVVGVVRGSEKPSIFVPANDPSSCQWFYVDVPAIACACGLSENTVYIEDTNENVNPSNPYPLPKDVSTLLRSSVMPQDHLNYTLTWYSLSAAVTFMAFKRLRPKKSRR
;
A
#
# COMPACT_ATOMS: atom_id res chain seq x y z
N MET A 1 15.13 56.85 -5.65
CA MET A 1 14.66 56.55 -4.29
C MET A 1 14.41 55.05 -4.19
N LYS A 2 15.02 54.40 -3.19
CA LYS A 2 14.96 52.96 -2.89
C LYS A 2 13.63 52.60 -2.23
N VAL A 3 13.02 51.48 -2.59
CA VAL A 3 12.41 50.56 -1.61
C VAL A 3 12.70 49.13 -2.05
N LYS A 4 13.54 48.44 -1.27
CA LYS A 4 13.81 47.00 -1.32
C LYS A 4 12.91 46.36 -0.28
N GLU A 5 12.11 45.37 -0.67
CA GLU A 5 11.43 44.50 0.29
C GLU A 5 12.03 43.10 0.18
N LYS A 6 12.78 42.72 1.21
CA LYS A 6 13.33 41.36 1.40
C LYS A 6 12.33 40.61 2.27
N MET A 7 11.73 39.54 1.75
CA MET A 7 10.99 38.59 2.56
C MET A 7 11.92 37.44 2.97
N ALA A 8 12.16 37.32 4.26
CA ALA A 8 12.94 36.24 4.87
C ALA A 8 12.07 34.97 4.99
N VAL A 9 12.56 33.86 4.44
CA VAL A 9 11.98 32.53 4.64
C VAL A 9 12.65 31.91 5.85
N ALA A 10 11.90 31.74 6.94
CA ALA A 10 12.35 31.03 8.13
C ALA A 10 12.32 29.51 7.87
N SER A 11 13.50 28.89 7.86
CA SER A 11 13.71 27.45 7.79
C SER A 11 13.53 26.83 9.19
N ILE A 12 12.55 25.93 9.34
CA ILE A 12 12.37 25.14 10.57
C ILE A 12 12.92 23.74 10.30
N SER A 13 14.20 23.54 10.62
CA SER A 13 14.82 22.22 10.67
C SER A 13 14.35 21.49 11.93
N LYS A 14 13.71 20.32 11.76
CA LYS A 14 13.47 19.38 12.87
C LYS A 14 14.52 18.27 12.80
N THR A 15 15.58 18.42 13.57
CA THR A 15 16.50 17.36 13.96
C THR A 15 15.86 16.55 15.08
N LEU A 16 15.75 15.22 14.89
CA LEU A 16 15.31 14.30 15.93
C LEU A 16 16.41 13.26 16.13
N THR A 17 17.14 13.45 17.21
CA THR A 17 18.25 12.63 17.70
C THR A 17 17.70 11.30 18.23
N LYS A 18 18.17 10.20 17.64
CA LYS A 18 17.88 8.83 18.05
C LYS A 18 18.83 8.44 19.18
N LEU A 19 18.31 8.31 20.40
CA LEU A 19 19.01 7.64 21.51
C LEU A 19 18.51 6.20 21.60
N GLY A 20 19.45 5.27 21.52
CA GLY A 20 19.23 3.85 21.73
C GLY A 20 19.07 3.49 23.20
N GLY A 21 18.49 2.32 23.41
CA GLY A 21 18.35 1.67 24.72
C GLY A 21 17.66 0.34 24.52
N GLY A 22 18.45 -0.71 24.31
CA GLY A 22 17.97 -2.08 24.26
C GLY A 22 17.55 -2.57 25.64
N SER A 23 16.50 -3.37 25.70
CA SER A 23 16.38 -4.39 26.74
C SER A 23 15.42 -5.48 26.28
N SER A 24 15.97 -6.68 26.20
CA SER A 24 15.33 -7.95 25.91
C SER A 24 14.41 -8.33 27.07
N PHE A 25 13.14 -8.62 26.82
CA PHE A 25 12.30 -9.31 27.80
C PHE A 25 11.48 -10.43 27.16
N LEU A 26 11.62 -11.58 27.79
CA LEU A 26 11.15 -12.91 27.41
C LEU A 26 9.63 -13.05 27.56
N LEU A 27 9.06 -13.84 26.65
CA LEU A 27 7.70 -14.35 26.67
C LEU A 27 7.44 -15.22 27.91
N SER A 28 6.31 -15.01 28.59
CA SER A 28 5.69 -16.08 29.39
C SER A 28 4.17 -15.98 29.33
N HIS A 29 3.55 -17.04 28.81
CA HIS A 29 2.11 -17.24 28.73
C HIS A 29 1.51 -17.48 30.13
N ARG A 30 0.36 -16.86 30.43
CA ARG A 30 -0.56 -17.40 31.44
C ARG A 30 -2.02 -17.06 31.15
N ALA A 31 -2.86 -18.08 31.31
CA ALA A 31 -4.29 -18.21 30.99
C ALA A 31 -5.23 -17.36 31.89
N PRO A 32 -6.53 -17.22 31.55
CA PRO A 32 -7.45 -16.31 32.24
C PRO A 32 -8.21 -16.99 33.39
N PRO A 33 -8.67 -16.26 34.43
CA PRO A 33 -9.53 -16.83 35.45
C PRO A 33 -11.03 -16.67 35.14
N ARG A 34 -11.77 -17.64 35.65
CA ARG A 34 -13.22 -17.84 35.57
C ARG A 34 -14.01 -16.88 36.47
N LEU A 35 -15.24 -16.60 36.02
CA LEU A 35 -16.32 -15.93 36.75
C LEU A 35 -16.79 -16.75 37.96
N TYR A 36 -17.09 -16.09 39.08
CA TYR A 36 -17.89 -16.64 40.16
C TYR A 36 -19.10 -15.74 40.43
N SER A 37 -20.28 -16.37 40.34
CA SER A 37 -21.58 -15.94 40.85
C SER A 37 -21.73 -16.37 42.31
N SER A 38 -22.40 -15.55 43.13
CA SER A 38 -23.18 -15.95 44.31
C SER A 38 -23.82 -14.67 44.90
N SER A 39 -25.11 -14.41 44.67
CA SER A 39 -26.29 -14.89 45.41
C SER A 39 -26.55 -14.14 46.72
N ALA A 40 -27.73 -13.49 46.75
CA ALA A 40 -28.32 -12.81 47.89
C ALA A 40 -28.82 -13.79 48.97
N ALA A 41 -28.82 -13.35 50.22
CA ALA A 41 -29.73 -13.85 51.24
C ALA A 41 -29.98 -12.76 52.30
N ALA A 42 -31.25 -12.48 52.52
CA ALA A 42 -31.77 -11.62 53.58
C ALA A 42 -31.90 -12.40 54.89
N ALA A 43 -31.71 -11.72 56.02
CA ALA A 43 -32.24 -12.15 57.31
C ALA A 43 -32.59 -10.91 58.15
N LEU A 44 -33.84 -10.89 58.60
CA LEU A 44 -34.50 -9.90 59.45
C LEU A 44 -34.28 -10.18 60.95
N SER A 45 -34.65 -9.18 61.75
CA SER A 45 -34.91 -9.18 63.21
C SER A 45 -33.68 -8.88 64.06
N SER A 46 -33.67 -7.94 65.02
CA SER A 46 -34.74 -7.46 65.90
C SER A 46 -34.31 -6.13 66.56
N ALA A 47 -35.28 -5.27 66.87
CA ALA A 47 -35.09 -4.04 67.65
C ALA A 47 -35.36 -4.29 69.14
N PRO A 48 -34.83 -3.42 70.02
CA PRO A 48 -35.70 -2.82 71.02
C PRO A 48 -35.54 -1.30 71.09
N GLN A 49 -36.63 -0.65 71.52
CA GLN A 49 -36.79 0.79 71.63
C GLN A 49 -36.34 1.37 72.98
N LEU A 50 -36.15 2.70 72.93
CA LEU A 50 -36.43 3.76 73.92
C LEU A 50 -35.22 4.45 74.54
N SER A 51 -34.96 5.68 74.10
CA SER A 51 -35.21 6.87 74.93
C SER A 51 -34.89 8.15 74.15
N SER A 52 -35.75 9.13 74.35
CA SER A 52 -35.75 10.47 73.79
C SER A 52 -34.72 11.36 74.47
N SER A 53 -33.87 12.03 73.70
CA SER A 53 -33.26 13.30 74.09
C SER A 53 -33.07 14.17 72.85
N SER A 54 -33.97 15.13 72.72
CA SER A 54 -33.84 16.29 71.85
C SER A 54 -32.55 17.04 72.22
N GLN A 55 -31.66 17.25 71.26
CA GLN A 55 -30.78 18.42 71.25
C GLN A 55 -30.10 18.57 69.87
N ASP A 56 -30.41 19.72 69.28
CA ASP A 56 -29.59 20.52 68.39
C ASP A 56 -29.23 19.98 67.00
N GLN A 57 -30.05 20.45 66.05
CA GLN A 57 -29.60 20.86 64.74
C GLN A 57 -28.39 21.80 64.84
N GLU A 58 -27.18 21.24 64.86
CA GLU A 58 -26.03 22.00 64.41
C GLU A 58 -25.91 21.86 62.89
N ASN A 59 -26.43 22.91 62.26
CA ASN A 59 -26.38 23.23 60.86
C ASN A 59 -24.92 23.23 60.37
N VAL A 60 -24.38 22.05 60.02
CA VAL A 60 -23.16 21.96 59.22
C VAL A 60 -23.49 22.52 57.85
N ARG A 61 -23.32 23.83 57.74
CA ARG A 61 -23.18 24.57 56.49
C ARG A 61 -22.17 23.79 55.64
N LYS A 62 -22.66 22.98 54.71
CA LYS A 62 -21.88 22.60 53.53
C LYS A 62 -21.56 23.92 52.84
N GLY A 63 -20.38 24.47 53.14
CA GLY A 63 -19.80 25.56 52.40
C GLY A 63 -19.77 25.11 50.95
N SER A 64 -20.73 25.60 50.16
CA SER A 64 -20.69 25.51 48.72
C SER A 64 -19.44 26.27 48.31
N ALA A 65 -18.33 25.55 48.10
CA ALA A 65 -17.18 26.10 47.42
C ALA A 65 -17.71 26.79 46.15
N PRO A 66 -17.33 28.05 45.86
CA PRO A 66 -17.81 28.73 44.68
C PRO A 66 -17.47 27.83 43.50
N SER A 67 -18.48 27.29 42.81
CA SER A 67 -18.26 26.44 41.64
C SER A 67 -17.39 27.25 40.69
N SER A 68 -16.10 26.92 40.58
CA SER A 68 -15.18 27.83 39.93
C SER A 68 -15.69 28.01 38.50
N THR A 69 -15.77 29.25 38.04
CA THR A 69 -16.22 29.58 36.67
C THR A 69 -15.50 28.73 35.63
N TRP A 70 -14.24 28.36 35.90
CA TRP A 70 -13.42 27.40 35.17
C TRP A 70 -14.06 26.00 34.98
N SER A 71 -14.71 25.44 35.99
CA SER A 71 -15.43 24.16 35.86
C SER A 71 -16.55 24.17 34.83
N LYS A 72 -17.16 25.35 34.60
CA LYS A 72 -18.22 25.51 33.59
C LYS A 72 -17.64 25.57 32.17
N TRP A 73 -16.45 26.13 32.01
CA TRP A 73 -15.73 26.16 30.73
C TRP A 73 -15.27 24.77 30.28
N LEU A 74 -14.95 23.86 31.21
CA LEU A 74 -14.59 22.48 30.89
C LEU A 74 -15.68 21.73 30.12
N LEU A 75 -16.96 22.10 30.27
CA LEU A 75 -18.07 21.49 29.52
C LEU A 75 -18.00 21.76 28.01
N PHE A 76 -17.31 22.83 27.59
CA PHE A 76 -17.13 23.17 26.18
C PHE A 76 -15.89 22.51 25.55
N LEU A 77 -14.99 21.97 26.36
CA LEU A 77 -13.72 21.41 25.90
C LEU A 77 -13.90 20.31 24.83
N PRO A 78 -14.81 19.32 24.97
CA PRO A 78 -14.97 18.30 23.94
C PRO A 78 -15.57 18.87 22.64
N GLY A 79 -16.40 19.92 22.74
CA GLY A 79 -16.93 20.65 21.57
C GLY A 79 -15.83 21.40 20.83
N ALA A 80 -14.92 22.05 21.55
CA ALA A 80 -13.75 22.74 20.99
C ALA A 80 -12.75 21.75 20.34
N ILE A 81 -12.49 20.61 20.97
CA ILE A 81 -11.64 19.55 20.39
C ILE A 81 -12.26 19.03 19.09
N SER A 82 -13.55 18.72 19.09
CA SER A 82 -14.26 18.24 17.90
C SER A 82 -14.25 19.28 16.77
N PHE A 83 -14.38 20.57 17.10
CA PHE A 83 -14.23 21.66 16.13
C PHE A 83 -12.82 21.68 15.53
N GLY A 84 -11.79 21.61 16.38
CA GLY A 84 -10.39 21.55 15.94
C GLY A 84 -10.12 20.36 15.02
N LEU A 85 -10.68 19.18 15.32
CA LEU A 85 -10.61 18.01 14.44
C LEU A 85 -11.31 18.25 13.10
N GLY A 86 -12.50 18.86 13.09
CA GLY A 86 -13.19 19.23 11.86
C GLY A 86 -12.39 20.20 11.00
N THR A 87 -11.78 21.22 11.60
CA THR A 87 -10.90 22.16 10.89
C THR A 87 -9.64 21.47 10.35
N TRP A 88 -9.02 20.59 11.12
CA TRP A 88 -7.89 19.79 10.66
C TRP A 88 -8.26 18.90 9.46
N GLN A 89 -9.45 18.30 9.45
CA GLN A 89 -9.93 17.49 8.33
C GLN A 89 -10.08 18.32 7.03
N ILE A 90 -10.44 19.60 7.11
CA ILE A 90 -10.49 20.50 5.96
C ILE A 90 -9.09 20.72 5.37
N PHE A 91 -8.10 21.02 6.21
CA PHE A 91 -6.72 21.20 5.75
C PHE A 91 -6.17 19.90 5.13
N ARG A 92 -6.41 18.76 5.79
CA ARG A 92 -6.04 17.45 5.24
C ARG A 92 -6.70 17.14 3.92
N ARG A 93 -7.97 17.52 3.74
CA ARG A 93 -8.67 17.41 2.46
C ARG A 93 -7.97 18.23 1.37
N GLN A 94 -7.57 19.46 1.68
CA GLN A 94 -6.88 20.33 0.72
C GLN A 94 -5.53 19.74 0.30
N ASP A 95 -4.73 19.26 1.25
CA ASP A 95 -3.47 18.56 0.96
C ASP A 95 -3.71 17.35 0.04
N LYS A 96 -4.78 16.60 0.33
CA LYS A 96 -5.15 15.42 -0.45
C LYS A 96 -5.54 15.77 -1.88
N ILE A 97 -6.33 16.83 -2.07
CA ILE A 97 -6.73 17.33 -3.39
C ILE A 97 -5.49 17.72 -4.19
N LYS A 98 -4.61 18.55 -3.62
CA LYS A 98 -3.37 18.98 -4.28
C LYS A 98 -2.49 17.79 -4.70
N MET A 99 -2.36 16.79 -3.83
CA MET A 99 -1.61 15.57 -4.14
C MET A 99 -2.24 14.78 -5.30
N LEU A 100 -3.57 14.67 -5.34
CA LEU A 100 -4.29 13.97 -6.42
C LEU A 100 -4.21 14.74 -7.73
N GLU A 101 -4.41 16.06 -7.70
CA GLU A 101 -4.25 16.94 -8.87
C GLU A 101 -2.85 16.86 -9.45
N TYR A 102 -1.81 16.89 -8.60
CA TYR A 102 -0.42 16.71 -9.03
C TYR A 102 -0.23 15.39 -9.79
N ARG A 103 -0.75 14.28 -9.27
CA ARG A 103 -0.65 12.96 -9.92
C ARG A 103 -1.48 12.91 -11.20
N GLN A 104 -2.70 13.44 -11.17
CA GLN A 104 -3.62 13.46 -12.30
C GLN A 104 -3.00 14.23 -13.48
N ASN A 105 -2.50 15.44 -13.22
CA ASN A 105 -1.87 16.26 -14.24
C ASN A 105 -0.71 15.51 -14.91
N ARG A 106 0.11 14.81 -14.13
CA ARG A 106 1.27 14.04 -14.62
C ARG A 106 0.89 12.81 -15.44
N LEU A 107 -0.23 12.16 -15.09
CA LEU A 107 -0.82 11.08 -15.86
C LEU A 107 -1.49 11.57 -17.14
N GLN A 108 -1.95 12.83 -17.19
CA GLN A 108 -2.57 13.40 -18.38
C GLN A 108 -1.56 13.98 -19.38
N MET A 109 -0.31 14.19 -18.98
CA MET A 109 0.73 14.65 -19.89
C MET A 109 1.05 13.61 -20.96
N ASP A 110 1.53 14.09 -22.11
CA ASP A 110 1.94 13.23 -23.21
C ASP A 110 3.00 12.21 -22.76
N PRO A 111 2.90 10.95 -23.23
CA PRO A 111 3.85 9.92 -22.83
C PRO A 111 5.28 10.25 -23.28
N LEU A 112 6.23 10.14 -22.36
CA LEU A 112 7.65 10.35 -22.64
C LEU A 112 8.30 9.07 -23.18
N ARG A 113 9.06 9.15 -24.27
CA ARG A 113 9.87 8.02 -24.77
C ARG A 113 11.09 7.82 -23.86
N LEU A 114 11.19 6.66 -23.20
CA LEU A 114 12.29 6.34 -22.29
C LEU A 114 13.55 5.86 -23.04
N ASN A 115 14.29 6.80 -23.63
CA ASN A 115 15.57 6.53 -24.29
C ASN A 115 16.77 6.89 -23.39
N ILE A 116 16.59 6.83 -22.07
CA ILE A 116 17.42 7.55 -21.09
C ILE A 116 18.87 7.01 -21.00
N THR A 117 19.82 7.94 -21.13
CA THR A 117 21.25 7.79 -20.79
C THR A 117 21.44 8.22 -19.31
N SER A 118 22.04 7.40 -18.43
CA SER A 118 22.24 7.66 -16.98
C SER A 118 23.21 8.84 -16.68
N PRO A 119 23.33 9.41 -15.44
CA PRO A 119 22.95 8.90 -14.11
C PRO A 119 21.75 9.63 -13.46
N LEU A 120 20.71 8.85 -13.12
CA LEU A 120 19.32 9.29 -12.98
C LEU A 120 18.78 9.27 -11.53
N THR A 121 19.62 9.34 -10.50
CA THR A 121 19.14 9.09 -9.12
C THR A 121 18.20 10.19 -8.60
N GLU A 122 18.48 11.47 -8.89
CA GLU A 122 17.57 12.57 -8.54
C GLU A 122 16.39 12.69 -9.53
N ASP A 123 16.59 12.30 -10.78
CA ASP A 123 15.57 12.43 -11.82
C ASP A 123 14.49 11.34 -11.74
N LEU A 124 14.79 10.14 -11.22
CA LEU A 124 13.80 9.06 -11.01
C LEU A 124 12.60 9.50 -10.16
N LYS A 125 12.85 10.19 -9.04
CA LYS A 125 11.78 10.74 -8.20
C LYS A 125 11.02 11.85 -8.94
N SER A 126 11.74 12.61 -9.76
CA SER A 126 11.19 13.67 -10.62
C SER A 126 10.25 13.10 -11.70
N LEU A 127 10.39 11.83 -12.07
CA LEU A 127 9.59 11.12 -13.08
C LEU A 127 8.40 10.35 -12.50
N GLU A 128 8.24 10.28 -11.18
CA GLU A 128 7.12 9.55 -10.56
C GLU A 128 5.76 10.04 -11.11
N PHE A 129 4.87 9.11 -11.44
CA PHE A 129 3.57 9.35 -12.07
C PHE A 129 3.62 9.90 -13.51
N ARG A 130 4.77 9.95 -14.19
CA ARG A 130 4.76 10.22 -15.65
C ARG A 130 4.39 8.98 -16.44
N ARG A 131 3.58 9.22 -17.47
CA ARG A 131 3.39 8.28 -18.57
C ARG A 131 4.64 8.19 -19.42
N VAL A 132 4.97 6.97 -19.78
CA VAL A 132 6.17 6.62 -20.54
C VAL A 132 5.87 5.55 -21.57
N ILE A 133 6.63 5.59 -22.66
CA ILE A 133 6.64 4.57 -23.71
C ILE A 133 8.06 4.05 -23.83
N CYS A 134 8.20 2.73 -23.85
CA CYS A 134 9.48 2.08 -24.02
C CYS A 134 9.33 0.81 -24.86
N GLN A 135 10.38 0.47 -25.62
CA GLN A 135 10.43 -0.77 -26.39
C GLN A 135 11.62 -1.62 -25.98
N GLY A 136 11.43 -2.93 -25.97
CA GLY A 136 12.49 -3.87 -25.64
C GLY A 136 12.03 -5.31 -25.69
N VAL A 137 12.76 -6.18 -25.02
CA VAL A 137 12.50 -7.61 -24.97
C VAL A 137 12.37 -8.03 -23.52
N PHE A 138 11.31 -8.75 -23.18
CA PHE A 138 11.14 -9.27 -21.83
C PHE A 138 12.10 -10.43 -21.57
N ASP A 139 12.87 -10.33 -20.48
CA ASP A 139 13.62 -11.47 -19.93
C ASP A 139 12.72 -12.23 -18.95
N GLU A 140 11.95 -13.18 -19.47
CA GLU A 140 10.97 -13.92 -18.67
C GLU A 140 11.62 -14.79 -17.59
N GLN A 141 12.85 -15.25 -17.78
CA GLN A 141 13.59 -16.08 -16.82
C GLN A 141 13.89 -15.33 -15.53
N ARG A 142 14.02 -14.00 -15.60
CA ARG A 142 14.25 -13.13 -14.44
C ARG A 142 12.98 -12.46 -13.92
N SER A 143 11.81 -13.01 -14.25
CA SER A 143 10.53 -12.48 -13.74
C SER A 143 10.35 -12.74 -12.25
N ILE A 144 9.94 -11.70 -11.52
CA ILE A 144 9.67 -11.76 -10.09
C ILE A 144 8.17 -11.67 -9.84
N TYR A 145 7.66 -12.55 -8.95
CA TYR A 145 6.26 -12.61 -8.56
C TYR A 145 6.04 -12.02 -7.17
N VAL A 146 5.37 -10.88 -7.09
CA VAL A 146 5.09 -10.15 -5.84
C VAL A 146 3.67 -10.42 -5.36
N GLY A 147 3.50 -10.96 -4.15
CA GLY A 147 2.18 -11.19 -3.56
C GLY A 147 2.22 -11.81 -2.16
N PRO A 148 1.06 -12.16 -1.60
CA PRO A 148 -0.25 -12.26 -2.26
C PRO A 148 -0.86 -10.90 -2.63
N ARG A 149 -1.53 -10.82 -3.79
CA ARG A 149 -2.30 -9.67 -4.26
C ARG A 149 -3.74 -10.08 -4.56
N SER A 150 -4.70 -9.55 -3.80
CA SER A 150 -6.12 -9.83 -4.02
C SER A 150 -6.69 -8.93 -5.12
N ARG A 151 -7.47 -9.51 -6.03
CA ARG A 151 -8.24 -8.80 -7.06
C ARG A 151 -9.66 -9.37 -7.10
N SER A 152 -10.65 -8.49 -7.27
CA SER A 152 -12.04 -8.91 -7.51
C SER A 152 -12.22 -9.18 -9.01
N ILE A 153 -12.57 -10.40 -9.36
CA ILE A 153 -12.85 -10.85 -10.73
C ILE A 153 -14.28 -11.38 -10.75
N SER A 154 -15.16 -10.76 -11.52
CA SER A 154 -16.58 -11.16 -11.63
C SER A 154 -17.31 -11.28 -10.28
N GLY A 155 -16.95 -10.41 -9.32
CA GLY A 155 -17.52 -10.39 -7.97
C GLY A 155 -16.88 -11.38 -6.97
N VAL A 156 -15.95 -12.22 -7.43
CA VAL A 156 -15.20 -13.15 -6.58
C VAL A 156 -13.82 -12.58 -6.30
N THR A 157 -13.41 -12.57 -5.03
CA THR A 157 -12.05 -12.15 -4.65
C THR A 157 -11.07 -13.31 -4.84
N GLU A 158 -10.14 -13.16 -5.76
CA GLU A 158 -9.07 -14.12 -6.01
C GLU A 158 -7.72 -13.54 -5.59
N ASN A 159 -6.88 -14.37 -5.01
CA ASN A 159 -5.51 -14.00 -4.66
C ASN A 159 -4.57 -14.45 -5.78
N GLY A 160 -3.65 -13.57 -6.16
CA GLY A 160 -2.65 -13.81 -7.19
C GLY A 160 -1.35 -13.08 -6.90
N TYR A 161 -0.62 -12.77 -7.96
CA TYR A 161 0.69 -12.10 -7.91
C TYR A 161 0.75 -10.97 -8.93
N TYR A 162 1.58 -9.97 -8.66
CA TYR A 162 2.09 -9.10 -9.72
C TYR A 162 3.32 -9.73 -10.35
N VAL A 163 3.41 -9.69 -11.67
CA VAL A 163 4.58 -10.17 -12.42
C VAL A 163 5.42 -8.98 -12.84
N ILE A 164 6.61 -8.87 -12.29
CA ILE A 164 7.58 -7.84 -12.61
C ILE A 164 8.68 -8.49 -13.44
N THR A 165 8.83 -8.03 -14.69
CA THR A 165 9.78 -8.61 -15.64
C THR A 165 10.74 -7.53 -16.14
N PRO A 166 12.05 -7.80 -16.18
CA PRO A 166 13.01 -6.93 -16.84
C PRO A 166 12.72 -6.78 -18.33
N LEU A 167 12.62 -5.54 -18.81
CA LEU A 167 12.60 -5.18 -20.22
C LEU A 167 14.03 -4.80 -20.63
N MET A 168 14.62 -5.65 -21.47
CA MET A 168 16.01 -5.55 -21.91
C MET A 168 16.13 -4.72 -23.21
N PRO A 169 17.26 -3.99 -23.36
CA PRO A 169 17.55 -3.20 -24.55
C PRO A 169 17.76 -4.10 -25.77
N ILE A 170 17.25 -3.68 -26.93
CA ILE A 170 17.52 -4.32 -28.23
C ILE A 170 18.74 -3.64 -28.86
N PRO A 171 19.84 -4.36 -29.13
CA PRO A 171 20.99 -3.80 -29.82
C PRO A 171 20.59 -3.18 -31.17
N ASN A 172 21.19 -2.04 -31.51
CA ASN A 172 21.00 -1.34 -32.79
C ASN A 172 19.58 -0.82 -33.09
N ASN A 173 18.66 -0.81 -32.11
CA ASN A 173 17.33 -0.23 -32.27
C ASN A 173 17.23 1.12 -31.50
N PRO A 174 17.10 2.27 -32.20
CA PRO A 174 17.00 3.59 -31.55
C PRO A 174 15.69 3.83 -30.80
N GLN A 175 14.66 3.02 -31.06
CA GLN A 175 13.38 3.07 -30.34
C GLN A 175 13.40 2.23 -29.05
N SER A 176 14.43 1.40 -28.87
CA SER A 176 14.56 0.56 -27.69
C SER A 176 15.11 1.34 -26.50
N VAL A 177 14.81 0.85 -25.29
CA VAL A 177 15.46 1.31 -24.07
C VAL A 177 16.98 1.16 -24.19
N LYS A 178 17.74 2.09 -23.61
CA LYS A 178 19.22 2.01 -23.58
C LYS A 178 19.75 1.24 -22.37
N SER A 179 18.97 1.23 -21.29
CA SER A 179 19.26 0.51 -20.06
C SER A 179 18.06 -0.37 -19.71
N PRO A 180 18.28 -1.51 -19.04
CA PRO A 180 17.18 -2.36 -18.58
C PRO A 180 16.20 -1.59 -17.70
N VAL A 181 14.93 -1.94 -17.80
CA VAL A 181 13.83 -1.32 -17.03
C VAL A 181 13.00 -2.43 -16.38
N LEU A 182 12.51 -2.21 -15.17
CA LEU A 182 11.58 -3.14 -14.53
C LEU A 182 10.14 -2.76 -14.90
N VAL A 183 9.38 -3.72 -15.42
CA VAL A 183 7.98 -3.50 -15.79
C VAL A 183 7.10 -4.45 -15.00
N ASN A 184 6.17 -3.91 -14.21
CA ASN A 184 5.05 -4.68 -13.69
C ASN A 184 4.02 -4.87 -14.78
N ARG A 185 3.99 -6.08 -15.37
CA ARG A 185 3.08 -6.46 -16.45
C ARG A 185 1.63 -6.61 -15.98
N GLY A 186 1.42 -6.69 -14.66
CA GLY A 186 0.09 -6.77 -14.07
C GLY A 186 -0.14 -8.01 -13.23
N TRP A 187 -1.42 -8.26 -12.93
CA TRP A 187 -1.88 -9.32 -12.03
C TRP A 187 -2.05 -10.65 -12.77
N VAL A 188 -1.63 -11.74 -12.13
CA VAL A 188 -1.85 -13.12 -12.56
C VAL A 188 -2.42 -13.97 -11.44
N PRO A 189 -3.25 -14.99 -11.74
CA PRO A 189 -3.74 -15.94 -10.75
C PRO A 189 -2.60 -16.83 -10.23
N ARG A 190 -2.82 -17.56 -9.14
CA ARG A 190 -1.74 -18.36 -8.51
C ARG A 190 -1.16 -19.42 -9.45
N SER A 191 -2.01 -20.03 -10.28
CA SER A 191 -1.64 -21.10 -11.21
C SER A 191 -0.61 -20.69 -12.26
N TRP A 192 -0.40 -19.38 -12.48
CA TRP A 192 0.64 -18.88 -13.39
C TRP A 192 2.06 -19.13 -12.90
N ARG A 193 2.29 -19.08 -11.57
CA ARG A 193 3.61 -19.34 -10.99
C ARG A 193 4.00 -20.82 -11.15
N ASP A 194 3.01 -21.70 -11.07
CA ASP A 194 3.24 -23.14 -11.16
C ASP A 194 3.59 -23.54 -12.60
N LYS A 195 2.86 -22.99 -13.59
CA LYS A 195 3.13 -23.21 -15.02
C LYS A 195 4.51 -22.75 -15.47
N SER A 196 4.96 -21.57 -15.04
CA SER A 196 6.31 -21.11 -15.41
C SER A 196 7.39 -22.00 -14.83
N SER A 197 7.17 -22.55 -13.62
CA SER A 197 8.08 -23.50 -12.99
C SER A 197 8.12 -24.86 -13.71
N GLU A 198 7.03 -25.29 -14.34
CA GLU A 198 6.98 -26.53 -15.15
C GLU A 198 7.70 -26.36 -16.49
N VAL A 199 7.46 -25.25 -17.20
CA VAL A 199 8.12 -24.96 -18.48
C VAL A 199 9.65 -24.85 -18.35
N SER A 200 10.15 -24.28 -17.25
CA SER A 200 11.59 -24.26 -16.96
C SER A 200 12.18 -25.65 -16.70
N ARG A 201 11.42 -26.57 -16.09
CA ARG A 201 11.90 -27.94 -15.80
C ARG A 201 11.92 -28.82 -17.05
N ASP A 202 10.96 -28.66 -17.96
CA ASP A 202 10.95 -29.40 -19.22
C ASP A 202 12.06 -28.94 -20.17
N SER A 203 12.55 -27.70 -20.00
CA SER A 203 13.69 -27.15 -20.74
C SER A 203 15.04 -27.60 -20.21
N GLU A 204 15.10 -28.16 -18.99
CA GLU A 204 16.32 -28.58 -18.30
C GLU A 204 16.48 -30.10 -18.17
N GLN A 205 15.61 -30.92 -18.77
CA GLN A 205 15.83 -32.37 -18.81
C GLN A 205 17.05 -32.72 -19.69
N PRO A 206 18.17 -33.19 -19.13
CA PRO A 206 19.21 -33.80 -19.93
C PRO A 206 18.68 -35.19 -20.34
N LEU A 207 18.81 -35.50 -21.63
CA LEU A 207 18.75 -36.86 -22.16
C LEU A 207 19.80 -37.75 -21.46
N ASN A 208 19.49 -38.23 -20.26
CA ASN A 208 20.24 -39.26 -19.56
C ASN A 208 19.45 -40.57 -19.63
N LEU A 209 19.47 -41.19 -20.80
CA LEU A 209 19.22 -42.60 -20.99
C LEU A 209 20.24 -43.11 -21.99
N ALA A 210 21.42 -43.47 -21.48
CA ALA A 210 22.42 -44.26 -22.18
C ALA A 210 22.08 -45.77 -22.05
N PRO A 211 22.58 -46.63 -22.96
CA PRO A 211 21.74 -47.57 -23.68
C PRO A 211 21.87 -49.01 -23.18
N SER A 212 20.78 -49.79 -23.26
CA SER A 212 20.85 -51.25 -23.30
C SER A 212 20.57 -51.71 -24.73
N VAL A 213 21.63 -52.15 -25.39
CA VAL A 213 21.60 -52.82 -26.69
C VAL A 213 20.92 -54.18 -26.54
N GLN A 214 19.80 -54.37 -27.22
CA GLN A 214 19.40 -55.68 -27.71
C GLN A 214 18.77 -55.52 -29.10
N GLN A 215 19.56 -55.92 -30.09
CA GLN A 215 19.13 -56.13 -31.47
C GLN A 215 18.01 -57.16 -31.52
N SER A 216 16.92 -56.85 -32.22
CA SER A 216 16.49 -57.69 -33.36
C SER A 216 15.35 -57.04 -34.14
N GLN A 217 15.71 -56.67 -35.38
CA GLN A 217 14.96 -56.77 -36.62
C GLN A 217 13.60 -56.08 -36.82
N GLN A 218 13.58 -55.40 -37.96
CA GLN A 218 12.47 -55.23 -38.91
C GLN A 218 11.45 -54.14 -38.54
N SER A 219 11.13 -53.18 -39.40
CA SER A 219 11.63 -52.82 -40.73
C SER A 219 10.88 -51.57 -41.15
N SER A 220 11.56 -50.75 -41.96
CA SER A 220 10.97 -49.83 -42.93
C SER A 220 10.25 -48.63 -42.33
N TRP A 221 10.08 -47.57 -43.13
CA TRP A 221 9.57 -46.21 -42.79
C TRP A 221 10.60 -45.11 -42.55
N TRP A 222 11.86 -45.44 -42.21
CA TRP A 222 12.90 -44.43 -41.92
C TRP A 222 13.59 -43.83 -43.17
N TRP A 223 13.34 -44.38 -44.36
CA TRP A 223 13.93 -43.87 -45.62
C TRP A 223 13.17 -42.67 -46.21
N PHE A 224 11.95 -42.38 -45.76
CA PHE A 224 11.12 -41.34 -46.38
C PHE A 224 11.35 -39.92 -45.85
N TRP A 225 12.14 -39.72 -44.80
CA TRP A 225 12.32 -38.41 -44.16
C TRP A 225 13.77 -38.05 -43.79
N LEU A 226 14.75 -38.45 -44.61
CA LEU A 226 16.07 -37.79 -44.63
C LEU A 226 16.16 -36.84 -45.82
N LYS A 227 15.35 -35.79 -45.81
CA LYS A 227 15.68 -34.58 -46.58
C LYS A 227 16.72 -33.80 -45.77
N LYS A 228 17.93 -33.70 -46.31
CA LYS A 228 18.99 -32.83 -45.78
C LYS A 228 18.43 -31.41 -45.61
N PRO A 229 18.56 -30.76 -44.44
CA PRO A 229 18.35 -29.32 -44.40
C PRO A 229 19.50 -28.67 -45.15
N ASN A 230 19.16 -27.90 -46.18
CA ASN A 230 20.07 -26.93 -46.76
C ASN A 230 20.45 -25.93 -45.69
N ILE A 231 21.74 -25.64 -45.60
CA ILE A 231 22.30 -24.50 -44.90
C ILE A 231 21.65 -23.26 -45.52
N VAL A 232 20.77 -22.62 -44.76
CA VAL A 232 20.33 -21.25 -44.98
C VAL A 232 20.90 -20.48 -43.81
N GLU A 233 21.94 -19.72 -44.09
CA GLU A 233 22.36 -18.60 -43.24
C GLU A 233 21.21 -17.57 -43.21
N ASP A 234 21.05 -16.91 -42.06
CA ASP A 234 20.05 -15.89 -41.70
C ASP A 234 18.61 -16.37 -41.42
N ASP A 235 18.40 -16.81 -40.18
CA ASP A 235 17.21 -16.43 -39.39
C ASP A 235 17.65 -16.30 -37.93
N VAL A 236 18.09 -15.10 -37.53
CA VAL A 236 18.08 -14.71 -36.12
C VAL A 236 16.63 -14.87 -35.66
N PRO A 237 16.32 -15.65 -34.59
CA PRO A 237 14.95 -15.78 -34.12
C PRO A 237 14.41 -14.37 -33.94
N SER A 238 13.30 -14.05 -34.60
CA SER A 238 12.70 -12.72 -34.53
C SER A 238 12.26 -12.49 -33.09
N ILE A 239 13.15 -11.94 -32.27
CA ILE A 239 12.87 -11.60 -30.89
C ILE A 239 11.73 -10.59 -30.95
N ALA A 240 10.53 -11.01 -30.56
CA ALA A 240 9.34 -10.17 -30.63
C ALA A 240 9.55 -8.96 -29.72
N SER A 241 9.86 -7.82 -30.31
CA SER A 241 9.98 -6.57 -29.59
C SER A 241 8.60 -6.17 -29.06
N VAL A 242 8.56 -5.74 -27.81
CA VAL A 242 7.33 -5.33 -27.15
C VAL A 242 7.40 -3.84 -26.86
N GLU A 243 6.33 -3.12 -27.22
CA GLU A 243 6.10 -1.75 -26.79
C GLU A 243 5.27 -1.75 -25.50
N VAL A 244 5.82 -1.13 -24.45
CA VAL A 244 5.19 -0.98 -23.15
C VAL A 244 4.79 0.48 -22.98
N VAL A 245 3.50 0.70 -22.71
CA VAL A 245 2.95 1.99 -22.34
C VAL A 245 2.56 1.94 -20.87
N GLY A 246 3.29 2.67 -20.05
CA GLY A 246 3.16 2.56 -18.60
C GLY A 246 3.35 3.86 -17.85
N VAL A 247 3.32 3.75 -16.53
CA VAL A 247 3.52 4.86 -15.60
C VAL A 247 4.69 4.56 -14.68
N VAL A 248 5.63 5.51 -14.57
CA VAL A 248 6.78 5.39 -13.66
C VAL A 248 6.30 5.45 -12.21
N ARG A 249 6.76 4.50 -11.40
CA ARG A 249 6.45 4.41 -9.96
C ARG A 249 7.72 4.11 -9.16
N GLY A 250 7.71 4.46 -7.87
CA GLY A 250 8.73 4.04 -6.92
C GLY A 250 8.33 2.82 -6.10
N SER A 251 9.20 2.41 -5.18
CA SER A 251 8.91 1.34 -4.21
C SER A 251 7.64 1.61 -3.41
N GLU A 252 6.92 0.52 -3.12
CA GLU A 252 5.79 0.54 -2.21
C GLU A 252 6.25 0.75 -0.76
N LYS A 253 5.39 1.36 0.05
CA LYS A 253 5.59 1.47 1.50
C LYS A 253 4.71 0.42 2.19
N PRO A 254 5.29 -0.68 2.70
CA PRO A 254 4.51 -1.73 3.33
C PRO A 254 3.91 -1.27 4.67
N SER A 255 2.84 -1.94 5.08
CA SER A 255 2.30 -1.81 6.44
C SER A 255 3.15 -2.60 7.43
N ILE A 256 3.08 -2.25 8.72
CA ILE A 256 3.83 -2.93 9.80
C ILE A 256 3.51 -4.42 9.96
N PHE A 257 2.39 -4.87 9.39
CA PHE A 257 1.96 -6.28 9.43
C PHE A 257 2.40 -7.08 8.21
N VAL A 258 2.99 -6.43 7.19
CA VAL A 258 3.49 -7.11 5.99
C VAL A 258 4.89 -7.66 6.30
N PRO A 259 5.15 -8.96 6.08
CA PRO A 259 6.48 -9.52 6.24
C PRO A 259 7.52 -8.85 5.33
N ALA A 260 8.79 -8.91 5.73
CA ALA A 260 9.90 -8.45 4.90
C ALA A 260 10.05 -9.34 3.65
N ASN A 261 10.50 -8.74 2.54
CA ASN A 261 10.89 -9.50 1.35
C ASN A 261 12.15 -10.34 1.64
N ASP A 262 12.25 -11.52 1.05
CA ASP A 262 13.43 -12.37 1.09
C ASP A 262 13.88 -12.70 -0.35
N PRO A 263 14.89 -11.97 -0.88
CA PRO A 263 15.42 -12.19 -2.21
C PRO A 263 16.05 -13.58 -2.39
N SER A 264 16.59 -14.18 -1.32
CA SER A 264 17.31 -15.46 -1.40
C SER A 264 16.38 -16.65 -1.63
N SER A 265 15.16 -16.59 -1.07
CA SER A 265 14.10 -17.57 -1.29
C SER A 265 13.08 -17.15 -2.36
N CYS A 266 13.35 -16.06 -3.08
CA CYS A 266 12.44 -15.46 -4.07
C CYS A 266 11.03 -15.16 -3.53
N GLN A 267 10.94 -14.77 -2.25
CA GLN A 267 9.68 -14.40 -1.60
C GLN A 267 9.52 -12.88 -1.53
N TRP A 268 8.49 -12.37 -2.21
CA TRP A 268 8.24 -10.94 -2.35
C TRP A 268 6.80 -10.60 -1.98
N PHE A 269 6.61 -9.78 -0.95
CA PHE A 269 5.30 -9.36 -0.43
C PHE A 269 4.89 -7.97 -0.88
N TYR A 270 5.87 -7.07 -1.07
CA TYR A 270 5.66 -5.71 -1.56
C TYR A 270 6.71 -5.35 -2.62
N VAL A 271 6.39 -4.35 -3.45
CA VAL A 271 7.32 -3.92 -4.52
C VAL A 271 8.44 -3.09 -3.89
N ASP A 272 9.64 -3.65 -3.85
CA ASP A 272 10.86 -2.95 -3.46
C ASP A 272 11.80 -2.86 -4.68
N VAL A 273 11.77 -1.71 -5.36
CA VAL A 273 12.42 -1.56 -6.68
C VAL A 273 13.92 -1.84 -6.64
N PRO A 274 14.73 -1.27 -5.71
CA PRO A 274 16.15 -1.59 -5.62
C PRO A 274 16.42 -3.08 -5.38
N ALA A 275 15.71 -3.70 -4.43
CA ALA A 275 15.92 -5.10 -4.09
C ALA A 275 15.54 -6.04 -5.25
N ILE A 276 14.42 -5.76 -5.92
CA ILE A 276 13.97 -6.51 -7.11
C ILE A 276 14.98 -6.33 -8.24
N ALA A 277 15.47 -5.11 -8.48
CA ALA A 277 16.48 -4.85 -9.48
C ALA A 277 17.76 -5.67 -9.22
N CYS A 278 18.27 -5.66 -7.98
CA CYS A 278 19.43 -6.47 -7.60
C CYS A 278 19.18 -7.97 -7.79
N ALA A 279 18.00 -8.47 -7.43
CA ALA A 279 17.64 -9.88 -7.61
C ALA A 279 17.60 -10.29 -9.10
N CYS A 280 17.25 -9.37 -10.00
CA CYS A 280 17.33 -9.57 -11.46
C CYS A 280 18.74 -9.33 -12.04
N GLY A 281 19.73 -8.98 -11.22
CA GLY A 281 21.09 -8.62 -11.67
C GLY A 281 21.20 -7.25 -12.33
N LEU A 282 20.29 -6.32 -12.00
CA LEU A 282 20.23 -4.95 -12.52
C LEU A 282 20.70 -3.93 -11.46
N SER A 283 20.91 -2.68 -11.88
CA SER A 283 21.30 -1.59 -10.96
C SER A 283 20.16 -1.20 -10.01
N GLU A 284 20.48 -0.78 -8.78
CA GLU A 284 19.47 -0.31 -7.81
C GLU A 284 18.63 0.89 -8.30
N ASN A 285 19.19 1.69 -9.22
CA ASN A 285 18.55 2.86 -9.83
C ASN A 285 17.75 2.51 -11.10
N THR A 286 17.36 1.25 -11.26
CA THR A 286 16.55 0.83 -12.40
C THR A 286 15.17 1.46 -12.34
N VAL A 287 14.70 2.02 -13.46
CA VAL A 287 13.36 2.59 -13.58
C VAL A 287 12.33 1.47 -13.41
N TYR A 288 11.30 1.73 -12.60
CA TYR A 288 10.16 0.83 -12.44
C TYR A 288 8.90 1.44 -13.05
N ILE A 289 8.23 0.66 -13.89
CA ILE A 289 7.04 1.05 -14.65
C ILE A 289 5.89 0.11 -14.31
N GLU A 290 4.73 0.67 -14.02
CA GLU A 290 3.46 -0.08 -14.04
C GLU A 290 2.94 -0.09 -15.46
N ASP A 291 2.77 -1.27 -16.06
CA ASP A 291 2.13 -1.40 -17.37
C ASP A 291 0.66 -0.97 -17.26
N THR A 292 0.25 -0.15 -18.22
CA THR A 292 -1.11 0.40 -18.36
C THR A 292 -1.70 0.12 -19.74
N ASN A 293 -1.06 -0.76 -20.52
CA ASN A 293 -1.53 -1.10 -21.85
C ASN A 293 -2.85 -1.87 -21.78
N GLU A 294 -3.94 -1.27 -22.26
CA GLU A 294 -5.27 -1.88 -22.24
C GLU A 294 -5.48 -2.93 -23.35
N ASN A 295 -4.51 -3.11 -24.25
CA ASN A 295 -4.57 -4.07 -25.36
C ASN A 295 -4.34 -5.52 -24.90
N VAL A 296 -5.26 -6.03 -24.08
CA VAL A 296 -5.25 -7.41 -23.61
C VAL A 296 -5.91 -8.30 -24.66
N ASN A 297 -5.19 -9.32 -25.12
CA ASN A 297 -5.72 -10.32 -26.04
C ASN A 297 -6.80 -11.17 -25.31
N PRO A 298 -8.06 -11.25 -25.80
CA PRO A 298 -9.11 -12.03 -25.15
C PRO A 298 -8.77 -13.53 -25.00
N SER A 299 -7.95 -14.09 -25.88
CA SER A 299 -7.53 -15.50 -25.82
C SER A 299 -6.47 -15.77 -24.74
N ASN A 300 -5.72 -14.74 -24.31
CA ASN A 300 -4.78 -14.84 -23.20
C ASN A 300 -4.87 -13.57 -22.34
N PRO A 301 -5.83 -13.53 -21.39
CA PRO A 301 -6.16 -12.31 -20.66
C PRO A 301 -5.13 -11.90 -19.62
N TYR A 302 -4.14 -12.75 -19.34
CA TYR A 302 -3.12 -12.51 -18.32
C TYR A 302 -1.76 -12.22 -18.96
N PRO A 303 -0.93 -11.37 -18.33
CA PRO A 303 -1.16 -10.63 -17.09
C PRO A 303 -2.15 -9.47 -17.28
N LEU A 304 -2.97 -9.20 -16.25
CA LEU A 304 -3.95 -8.11 -16.26
C LEU A 304 -3.32 -6.81 -15.75
N PRO A 305 -3.09 -5.80 -16.60
CA PRO A 305 -2.44 -4.55 -16.20
C PRO A 305 -3.19 -3.82 -15.10
N LYS A 306 -2.49 -2.92 -14.40
CA LYS A 306 -3.13 -2.05 -13.41
C LYS A 306 -3.87 -0.94 -14.15
N ASP A 307 -5.11 -0.69 -13.74
CA ASP A 307 -5.85 0.47 -14.22
C ASP A 307 -5.20 1.75 -13.70
N VAL A 308 -5.05 2.75 -14.56
CA VAL A 308 -4.53 4.09 -14.24
C VAL A 308 -5.29 4.70 -13.05
N SER A 309 -6.59 4.45 -12.93
CA SER A 309 -7.39 4.94 -11.80
C SER A 309 -6.92 4.40 -10.44
N THR A 310 -6.39 3.17 -10.43
CA THR A 310 -5.86 2.54 -9.20
C THR A 310 -4.55 3.18 -8.74
N LEU A 311 -3.80 3.80 -9.65
CA LEU A 311 -2.58 4.54 -9.33
C LEU A 311 -2.86 5.87 -8.60
N LEU A 312 -4.05 6.43 -8.82
CA LEU A 312 -4.54 7.63 -8.14
C LEU A 312 -5.20 7.30 -6.81
N ARG A 313 -5.74 6.09 -6.69
CA ARG A 313 -6.48 5.66 -5.51
C ARG A 313 -5.57 5.58 -4.29
N SER A 314 -6.13 6.00 -3.18
CA SER A 314 -5.53 5.83 -1.86
C SER A 314 -6.63 5.48 -0.86
N SER A 315 -6.25 5.00 0.32
CA SER A 315 -7.22 4.49 1.32
C SER A 315 -8.25 5.52 1.78
N VAL A 316 -7.89 6.81 1.84
CA VAL A 316 -8.78 7.90 2.27
C VAL A 316 -8.82 8.97 1.18
N MET A 317 -10.01 9.24 0.65
CA MET A 317 -10.28 10.21 -0.41
C MET A 317 -10.69 11.59 0.13
N PRO A 318 -10.59 12.65 -0.69
CA PRO A 318 -11.08 13.99 -0.30
C PRO A 318 -12.55 14.01 0.12
N GLN A 319 -13.38 13.14 -0.46
CA GLN A 319 -14.79 13.01 -0.07
C GLN A 319 -14.93 12.42 1.33
N ASP A 320 -14.10 11.44 1.70
CA ASP A 320 -14.11 10.88 3.05
C ASP A 320 -13.75 11.95 4.09
N HIS A 321 -12.73 12.76 3.82
CA HIS A 321 -12.38 13.90 4.67
C HIS A 321 -13.53 14.91 4.79
N LEU A 322 -14.31 15.13 3.73
CA LEU A 322 -15.50 15.98 3.79
C LEU A 322 -16.59 15.37 4.70
N ASN A 323 -16.87 14.07 4.55
CA ASN A 323 -17.82 13.35 5.39
C ASN A 323 -17.40 13.38 6.87
N TYR A 324 -16.11 13.20 7.16
CA TYR A 324 -15.58 13.35 8.51
C TYR A 324 -15.70 14.79 9.01
N THR A 325 -15.42 15.79 8.18
CA THR A 325 -15.58 17.21 8.54
C THR A 325 -17.00 17.50 9.02
N LEU A 326 -18.02 17.04 8.26
CA LEU A 326 -19.42 17.20 8.64
C LEU A 326 -19.72 16.52 9.97
N THR A 327 -19.25 15.29 10.16
CA THR A 327 -19.43 14.52 11.41
C THR A 327 -18.85 15.27 12.61
N TRP A 328 -17.62 15.78 12.50
CA TRP A 328 -16.92 16.48 13.59
C TRP A 328 -17.58 17.82 13.93
N TYR A 329 -18.07 18.57 12.93
CA TYR A 329 -18.79 19.81 13.17
C TYR A 329 -20.19 19.59 13.75
N SER A 330 -20.91 18.55 13.31
CA SER A 330 -22.19 18.17 13.92
C SER A 330 -22.01 17.76 15.39
N LEU A 331 -20.97 16.98 15.70
CA LEU A 331 -20.65 16.58 17.07
C LEU A 331 -20.25 17.80 17.92
N SER A 332 -19.42 18.69 17.38
CA SER A 332 -19.03 19.94 18.03
C SER A 332 -20.24 20.81 18.38
N ALA A 333 -21.17 20.99 17.43
CA ALA A 333 -22.39 21.75 17.64
C ALA A 333 -23.29 21.11 18.71
N ALA A 334 -23.49 19.78 18.65
CA ALA A 334 -24.32 19.06 19.61
C ALA A 334 -23.77 19.15 21.05
N VAL A 335 -22.47 18.91 21.24
CA VAL A 335 -21.84 18.97 22.56
C VAL A 335 -21.85 20.39 23.12
N THR A 336 -21.52 21.37 22.28
CA THR A 336 -21.57 22.79 22.65
C THR A 336 -22.99 23.21 23.05
N PHE A 337 -24.00 22.76 22.31
CA PHE A 337 -25.40 23.00 22.63
C PHE A 337 -25.83 22.36 23.95
N MET A 338 -25.41 21.13 24.22
CA MET A 338 -25.68 20.44 25.49
C MET A 338 -25.03 21.16 26.67
N ALA A 339 -23.77 21.58 26.53
CA ALA A 339 -23.06 22.38 27.53
C ALA A 339 -23.80 23.70 27.80
N PHE A 340 -24.23 24.38 26.75
CA PHE A 340 -25.00 25.61 26.86
C PHE A 340 -26.36 25.40 27.55
N LYS A 341 -27.12 24.37 27.17
CA LYS A 341 -28.39 24.02 27.83
C LYS A 341 -28.20 23.67 29.31
N ARG A 342 -27.10 23.01 29.66
CA ARG A 342 -26.76 22.65 31.03
C ARG A 342 -26.47 23.88 31.91
N LEU A 343 -25.89 24.93 31.32
CA LEU A 343 -25.53 26.16 32.02
C LEU A 343 -26.64 27.22 32.05
N ARG A 344 -27.68 27.08 31.23
CA ARG A 344 -28.83 28.00 31.25
C ARG A 344 -29.56 27.94 32.61
N PRO A 345 -29.74 29.07 33.32
CA PRO A 345 -30.49 29.07 34.57
C PRO A 345 -31.97 28.74 34.31
N LYS A 346 -32.58 27.91 35.17
CA LYS A 346 -34.03 27.68 35.11
C LYS A 346 -34.75 28.97 35.50
N LYS A 347 -35.61 29.50 34.61
CA LYS A 347 -36.55 30.56 34.98
C LYS A 347 -37.44 30.04 36.11
N SER A 348 -37.32 30.61 37.31
CA SER A 348 -38.28 30.39 38.37
C SER A 348 -39.62 30.95 37.90
N ARG A 349 -40.62 30.10 37.65
CA ARG A 349 -42.01 30.54 37.57
C ARG A 349 -42.38 31.00 38.98
N ARG A 350 -42.51 32.32 39.16
CA ARG A 350 -43.16 32.92 40.33
C ARG A 350 -44.64 33.04 40.05
#